data_AF-A0A6B1FJV2-F1
#
_entry.id   AF-A0A6B1FJV2-F1
#
_cell.length_a   1.000
_cell.length_b   1.000
_cell.length_c   1.000
_cell.angle_alpha   90.00
_cell.angle_beta   90.00
_cell.angle_gamma   90.00
#
_symmetry.space_group_name_H-M   'P 1'
#
loop_
_entity.id
_entity.type
_entity.pdbx_description
1 polymer ?
#
loop_
_entity_poly.entity_id
_entity_poly.type
_entity_poly.pdbx_seq_one_letter_code
_entity_poly.pdbx_strand_id
1 'polypeptide(L)'
;MNRILLAIIVSGVAAGLIFAASMPEQTAQAGSNKKFHFTETVVSSLSPGVGHETHQLSMILSPNKGTIYDGSMTYTASTPVQLVVLHEIDESDARGQPTWTVDGETVYGWTFIDEGKSSGSFEYTGAAVGLHTRGDEFTATISVDGWIRGQPTDIILQNPSVDIPEPSIELGDASVPATIPLHAGMHDGGDILYIITDASDAEWAEDVSERQEWRVELAPPLASADNLNTMYVFTNGEKGDGIYGYQSEVFAYTPEQSDKYNALSKLVEITWKPGQNQQVQEYASDILDLIDAGRVLVRDEGIVVNAPQIVWPDGQMMVRSDPTITNDMEYGGGQITEINEEEMTVTFVAHRGWGPDGRTIYYIVTDATPSDPAGAMGVLHTPTTASLITNAAAVDLFQFSNGLMSSGPLGFQPGIASAAPGDEEYSPMWRIYLVSWNDPSAATLLETRADIDRYVSNEMVTTSLARPMNTDHIVNCPFIDPFQ
;
A
#
# COMPACT_ATOMS: atom_id res chain seq x y z
N MET A 1 40.46 49.35 59.71
CA MET A 1 41.52 49.77 58.77
C MET A 1 42.42 48.57 58.49
N ASN A 2 42.39 48.12 57.24
CA ASN A 2 43.33 47.22 56.57
C ASN A 2 43.52 45.80 57.12
N ARG A 3 43.59 44.74 56.33
CA ARG A 3 43.42 44.49 54.88
C ARG A 3 43.65 42.98 54.74
N ILE A 4 42.74 42.28 54.06
CA ILE A 4 43.08 41.46 52.90
C ILE A 4 44.38 40.64 53.05
N LEU A 5 44.36 39.46 53.70
CA LEU A 5 45.28 38.34 53.37
C LEU A 5 45.04 37.01 54.10
N LEU A 6 43.82 36.73 54.58
CA LEU A 6 43.49 35.38 55.08
C LEU A 6 42.12 34.88 54.58
N ALA A 7 41.85 35.15 53.31
CA ALA A 7 40.66 34.67 52.58
C ALA A 7 41.01 34.02 51.24
N ILE A 8 42.22 33.46 51.08
CA ILE A 8 42.66 32.80 49.83
C ILE A 8 43.01 31.30 50.02
N ILE A 9 43.01 30.73 51.23
CA ILE A 9 43.42 29.31 51.42
C ILE A 9 42.29 28.40 51.94
N VAL A 10 41.05 28.91 52.10
CA VAL A 10 39.86 28.05 52.41
C VAL A 10 38.71 28.24 51.41
N SER A 11 38.98 28.88 50.26
CA SER A 11 38.06 28.98 49.12
C SER A 11 38.59 28.24 47.88
N GLY A 12 39.27 27.11 48.10
CA GLY A 12 39.98 26.36 47.04
C GLY A 12 39.87 24.84 47.10
N VAL A 13 38.88 24.27 47.81
CA VAL A 13 38.65 22.80 47.84
C VAL A 13 37.16 22.41 47.72
N ALA A 14 36.23 23.34 47.53
CA ALA A 14 34.79 23.04 47.34
C ALA A 14 34.28 23.38 45.94
N ALA A 15 35.11 23.14 44.92
CA ALA A 15 34.72 23.12 43.51
C ALA A 15 35.28 21.86 42.83
N GLY A 16 35.14 20.72 43.49
CA GLY A 16 35.14 19.43 42.82
C GLY A 16 33.78 19.27 42.19
N LEU A 17 33.60 19.83 41.00
CA LEU A 17 32.51 19.50 40.09
C LEU A 17 32.47 17.98 39.95
N ILE A 18 31.54 17.34 40.65
CA ILE A 18 30.99 16.06 40.20
C ILE A 18 30.18 16.42 38.96
N PHE A 19 30.88 16.55 37.82
CA PHE A 19 30.26 16.21 36.56
C PHE A 19 30.03 14.70 36.63
N ALA A 20 28.92 14.31 37.24
CA ALA A 20 28.26 13.10 36.78
C ALA A 20 27.89 13.45 35.34
N ALA A 21 28.73 13.01 34.40
CA ALA A 21 28.30 12.90 33.03
C ALA A 21 27.02 12.06 33.11
N SER A 22 25.88 12.71 32.90
CA SER A 22 24.67 12.04 32.47
C SER A 22 25.01 11.43 31.13
N MET A 23 25.71 10.30 31.15
CA MET A 23 25.71 9.41 30.01
C MET A 23 24.26 8.97 29.91
N PRO A 24 23.54 9.30 28.83
CA PRO A 24 22.31 8.59 28.58
C PRO A 24 22.68 7.11 28.63
N GLU A 25 21.95 6.33 29.43
CA GLU A 25 21.99 4.88 29.29
C GLU A 25 21.64 4.60 27.84
N GLN A 26 22.66 4.37 27.01
CA GLN A 26 22.54 3.80 25.68
C GLN A 26 22.13 2.34 25.93
N THR A 27 20.87 2.14 26.26
CA THR A 27 20.22 0.86 26.14
C THR A 27 20.22 0.56 24.65
N ALA A 28 21.16 -0.27 24.22
CA ALA A 28 21.17 -0.80 22.87
C ALA A 28 19.91 -1.66 22.73
N GLN A 29 18.88 -1.11 22.11
CA GLN A 29 17.79 -1.92 21.61
C GLN A 29 18.37 -2.74 20.46
N ALA A 30 18.63 -4.02 20.72
CA ALA A 30 19.03 -4.96 19.68
C ALA A 30 17.85 -5.10 18.72
N GLY A 31 17.78 -4.22 17.71
CA GLY A 31 16.91 -4.41 16.55
C GLY A 31 17.22 -5.75 15.88
N SER A 32 16.32 -6.20 15.01
CA SER A 32 16.52 -7.45 14.26
C SER A 32 17.84 -7.40 13.49
N ASN A 33 18.61 -8.50 13.56
CA ASN A 33 19.83 -8.69 12.78
C ASN A 33 19.51 -9.68 11.66
N LYS A 34 19.42 -9.22 10.40
CA LYS A 34 19.24 -10.08 9.22
C LYS A 34 20.57 -10.19 8.48
N LYS A 35 21.06 -11.42 8.25
CA LYS A 35 22.23 -11.64 7.40
C LYS A 35 21.82 -11.54 5.93
N PHE A 36 22.69 -10.97 5.10
CA PHE A 36 22.58 -11.02 3.65
C PHE A 36 23.92 -11.34 3.00
N HIS A 37 23.88 -12.03 1.87
CA HIS A 37 25.04 -12.30 1.04
C HIS A 37 24.59 -12.52 -0.41
N PHE A 38 25.22 -11.85 -1.36
CA PHE A 38 24.92 -12.03 -2.78
C PHE A 38 26.11 -11.67 -3.67
N THR A 39 26.03 -12.05 -4.94
CA THR A 39 26.93 -11.59 -6.01
C THR A 39 26.09 -11.28 -7.23
N GLU A 40 26.25 -10.09 -7.80
CA GLU A 40 25.44 -9.61 -8.91
C GLU A 40 26.25 -8.71 -9.85
N THR A 41 25.75 -8.49 -11.07
CA THR A 41 26.35 -7.56 -12.04
C THR A 41 25.38 -6.44 -12.32
N VAL A 42 25.77 -5.21 -12.01
CA VAL A 42 24.98 -3.98 -12.10
C VAL A 42 25.39 -3.12 -13.28
N VAL A 43 24.42 -2.40 -13.84
CA VAL A 43 24.65 -1.28 -14.77
C VAL A 43 24.25 -0.01 -14.05
N SER A 44 25.05 1.05 -14.16
CA SER A 44 24.72 2.34 -13.55
C SER A 44 23.61 3.05 -14.30
N SER A 45 22.87 3.92 -13.60
CA SER A 45 21.92 4.85 -14.20
C SER A 45 22.25 6.29 -13.82
N LEU A 46 21.58 7.27 -14.42
CA LEU A 46 21.66 8.65 -13.93
C LEU A 46 21.22 8.70 -12.45
N SER A 47 21.97 9.45 -11.64
CA SER A 47 21.68 9.60 -10.22
C SER A 47 20.36 10.35 -10.03
N PRO A 48 19.41 9.81 -9.22
CA PRO A 48 18.17 10.50 -8.89
C PRO A 48 18.36 11.61 -7.83
N GLY A 49 19.59 11.81 -7.33
CA GLY A 49 19.90 12.84 -6.35
C GLY A 49 19.85 14.26 -6.93
N VAL A 50 19.14 15.15 -6.24
CA VAL A 50 19.05 16.57 -6.59
C VAL A 50 20.44 17.20 -6.61
N GLY A 51 20.81 17.86 -7.71
CA GLY A 51 22.13 18.45 -7.95
C GLY A 51 23.20 17.46 -8.45
N HIS A 52 22.85 16.19 -8.67
CA HIS A 52 23.75 15.14 -9.13
C HIS A 52 23.21 14.40 -10.37
N GLU A 53 22.24 14.97 -11.06
CA GLU A 53 21.44 14.36 -12.13
C GLU A 53 22.27 14.00 -13.38
N THR A 54 23.49 14.56 -13.49
CA THR A 54 24.40 14.31 -14.61
C THR A 54 25.43 13.20 -14.32
N HIS A 55 25.42 12.64 -13.11
CA HIS A 55 26.36 11.59 -12.71
C HIS A 55 25.73 10.21 -12.86
N GLN A 56 26.58 9.21 -13.02
CA GLN A 56 26.19 7.80 -13.04
C GLN A 56 26.31 7.21 -11.63
N LEU A 57 25.29 6.47 -11.20
CA LEU A 57 25.17 5.87 -9.89
C LEU A 57 24.55 4.48 -10.03
N SER A 58 25.08 3.51 -9.29
CA SER A 58 24.44 2.23 -9.04
C SER A 58 24.34 2.06 -7.53
N MET A 59 23.11 1.93 -7.02
CA MET A 59 22.84 1.76 -5.60
C MET A 59 22.73 0.27 -5.30
N ILE A 60 23.70 -0.26 -4.57
CA ILE A 60 23.80 -1.69 -4.29
C ILE A 60 22.90 -2.09 -3.11
N LEU A 61 22.91 -1.27 -2.06
CA LEU A 61 21.95 -1.37 -0.97
C LEU A 61 21.30 -0.01 -0.82
N SER A 62 20.00 0.06 -1.04
CA SER A 62 19.23 1.30 -1.00
C SER A 62 18.96 1.78 0.43
N PRO A 63 18.89 3.10 0.65
CA PRO A 63 18.54 3.66 1.95
C PRO A 63 17.10 3.32 2.33
N ASN A 64 16.90 2.97 3.60
CA ASN A 64 15.60 2.74 4.23
C ASN A 64 15.61 3.41 5.61
N LYS A 65 14.49 4.04 6.00
CA LYS A 65 14.40 4.78 7.27
C LYS A 65 14.81 3.91 8.46
N GLY A 66 15.79 4.36 9.23
CA GLY A 66 16.26 3.63 10.42
C GLY A 66 17.00 2.32 10.14
N THR A 67 17.40 2.06 8.89
CA THR A 67 18.18 0.88 8.49
C THR A 67 19.67 1.19 8.43
N ILE A 68 20.49 0.30 9.01
CA ILE A 68 21.95 0.35 8.92
C ILE A 68 22.45 -0.98 8.37
N TYR A 69 23.15 -0.92 7.25
CA TYR A 69 23.92 -2.04 6.72
C TYR A 69 25.34 -2.00 7.28
N ASP A 70 25.86 -3.18 7.64
CA ASP A 70 27.20 -3.36 8.18
C ASP A 70 27.83 -4.61 7.57
N GLY A 71 28.89 -4.46 6.78
CA GLY A 71 29.50 -5.59 6.09
C GLY A 71 30.61 -5.22 5.11
N SER A 72 30.90 -6.15 4.21
CA SER A 72 31.95 -6.05 3.22
C SER A 72 31.39 -6.13 1.80
N MET A 73 32.03 -5.42 0.88
CA MET A 73 31.72 -5.48 -0.56
C MET A 73 33.02 -5.59 -1.36
N THR A 74 33.03 -6.49 -2.32
CA THR A 74 34.07 -6.64 -3.35
C THR A 74 33.48 -6.34 -4.71
N TYR A 75 34.19 -5.63 -5.58
CA TYR A 75 33.68 -5.27 -6.90
C TYR A 75 34.73 -5.34 -8.00
N THR A 76 34.27 -5.44 -9.25
CA THR A 76 35.02 -5.20 -10.49
C THR A 76 34.12 -4.45 -11.47
N ALA A 77 34.53 -3.28 -11.95
CA ALA A 77 33.78 -2.37 -12.82
C ALA A 77 34.44 -2.18 -14.19
N SER A 78 33.66 -1.89 -15.22
CA SER A 78 34.10 -1.66 -16.61
C SER A 78 34.91 -0.37 -16.77
N THR A 79 34.70 0.60 -15.87
CA THR A 79 35.46 1.86 -15.79
C THR A 79 35.85 2.14 -14.34
N PRO A 80 36.77 3.09 -14.08
CA PRO A 80 37.07 3.53 -12.74
C PRO A 80 35.84 4.16 -12.06
N VAL A 81 35.47 3.66 -10.88
CA VAL A 81 34.32 4.13 -10.09
C VAL A 81 34.75 4.61 -8.71
N GLN A 82 33.93 5.48 -8.11
CA GLN A 82 34.02 5.91 -6.73
C GLN A 82 33.00 5.15 -5.91
N LEU A 83 33.41 4.69 -4.74
CA LEU A 83 32.53 4.01 -3.81
C LEU A 83 31.84 5.05 -2.94
N VAL A 84 30.54 4.86 -2.74
CA VAL A 84 29.73 5.77 -1.94
C VAL A 84 29.04 5.04 -0.79
N VAL A 85 29.03 5.69 0.38
CA VAL A 85 28.26 5.26 1.55
C VAL A 85 27.40 6.43 2.01
N LEU A 86 26.10 6.20 2.15
CA LEU A 86 25.15 7.21 2.64
C LEU A 86 24.85 6.98 4.12
N HIS A 87 24.69 8.08 4.86
CA HIS A 87 24.28 8.07 6.26
C HIS A 87 23.07 8.97 6.43
N GLU A 88 21.97 8.45 6.97
CA GLU A 88 20.81 9.28 7.32
C GLU A 88 21.23 10.32 8.36
N ILE A 89 20.97 11.61 8.08
CA ILE A 89 21.29 12.72 8.98
C ILE A 89 20.10 13.68 9.06
N ASP A 90 19.94 14.34 10.20
CA ASP A 90 19.03 15.48 10.28
C ASP A 90 19.56 16.65 9.44
N GLU A 91 18.68 17.43 8.83
CA GLU A 91 19.06 18.60 8.02
C GLU A 91 19.92 19.60 8.84
N SER A 92 19.63 19.74 10.13
CA SER A 92 20.42 20.60 11.04
C SER A 92 21.86 20.15 11.24
N ASP A 93 22.17 18.91 10.88
CA ASP A 93 23.51 18.32 10.96
C ASP A 93 24.27 18.41 9.63
N ALA A 94 23.64 18.90 8.55
CA ALA A 94 24.30 19.24 7.30
C ALA A 94 25.17 20.52 7.46
N ARG A 95 26.40 20.35 7.93
CA ARG A 95 27.36 21.42 8.25
C ARG A 95 28.51 21.50 7.23
N GLY A 96 28.15 21.49 5.95
CA GLY A 96 29.07 21.68 4.83
C GLY A 96 29.73 20.40 4.28
N GLN A 97 29.40 19.22 4.81
CA GLN A 97 29.71 17.95 4.15
C GLN A 97 28.87 17.76 2.87
N PRO A 98 29.33 16.95 1.89
CA PRO A 98 28.49 16.55 0.78
C PRO A 98 27.22 15.85 1.28
N THR A 99 26.08 16.19 0.70
CA THR A 99 24.78 15.60 1.01
C THR A 99 24.12 15.06 -0.26
N TRP A 100 23.19 14.13 -0.07
CA TRP A 100 22.37 13.55 -1.13
C TRP A 100 20.91 13.48 -0.68
N THR A 101 19.99 13.78 -1.59
CA THR A 101 18.54 13.75 -1.35
C THR A 101 17.81 13.51 -2.66
N VAL A 102 16.65 12.84 -2.62
CA VAL A 102 15.79 12.56 -3.79
C VAL A 102 14.52 13.40 -3.75
N ASP A 103 13.94 13.58 -2.57
CA ASP A 103 12.67 14.26 -2.30
C ASP A 103 12.86 15.70 -1.79
N GLY A 104 14.08 16.06 -1.38
CA GLY A 104 14.37 17.34 -0.72
C GLY A 104 14.00 17.37 0.77
N GLU A 105 13.42 16.30 1.31
CA GLU A 105 13.00 16.18 2.71
C GLU A 105 13.96 15.29 3.50
N THR A 106 14.34 14.14 2.93
CA THR A 106 15.26 13.19 3.54
C THR A 106 16.70 13.51 3.13
N VAL A 107 17.56 13.79 4.12
CA VAL A 107 18.96 14.19 3.88
C VAL A 107 19.91 13.07 4.27
N TYR A 108 20.80 12.72 3.34
CA TYR A 108 21.88 11.77 3.58
C TYR A 108 23.24 12.45 3.53
N GLY A 109 24.09 12.20 4.52
CA GLY A 109 25.51 12.50 4.46
C GLY A 109 26.20 11.58 3.44
N TRP A 110 26.84 12.17 2.44
CA TRP A 110 27.41 11.44 1.31
C TRP A 110 28.92 11.28 1.47
N THR A 111 29.35 10.06 1.78
CA THR A 111 30.77 9.71 1.92
C THR A 111 31.29 9.13 0.61
N PHE A 112 32.33 9.73 0.05
CA PHE A 112 33.10 9.17 -1.06
C PHE A 112 34.33 8.46 -0.50
N ILE A 113 34.45 7.17 -0.76
CA ILE A 113 35.66 6.41 -0.48
C ILE A 113 36.49 6.45 -1.77
N ASP A 114 37.48 7.35 -1.77
CA ASP A 114 38.19 7.76 -2.98
C ASP A 114 39.27 6.74 -3.36
N GLU A 115 38.93 5.85 -4.28
CA GLU A 115 39.90 5.04 -5.02
C GLU A 115 39.36 4.77 -6.42
N GLY A 116 39.33 5.78 -7.31
CA GLY A 116 38.93 5.65 -8.72
C GLY A 116 39.60 4.46 -9.42
N LYS A 117 39.03 3.27 -9.24
CA LYS A 117 39.56 1.95 -9.57
C LYS A 117 38.45 1.15 -10.21
N SER A 118 38.85 0.20 -11.03
CA SER A 118 37.95 -0.74 -11.68
C SER A 118 37.78 -2.02 -10.89
N SER A 119 38.34 -2.14 -9.68
CA SER A 119 38.08 -3.26 -8.76
C SER A 119 38.62 -2.96 -7.36
N GLY A 120 38.04 -3.61 -6.35
CA GLY A 120 38.49 -3.48 -4.95
C GLY A 120 37.61 -4.24 -3.97
N SER A 121 38.02 -4.27 -2.71
CA SER A 121 37.26 -4.81 -1.58
C SER A 121 37.30 -3.82 -0.42
N PHE A 122 36.19 -3.67 0.30
CA PHE A 122 36.06 -2.72 1.40
C PHE A 122 35.00 -3.14 2.42
N GLU A 123 35.14 -2.60 3.62
CA GLU A 123 34.13 -2.69 4.68
C GLU A 123 33.32 -1.38 4.71
N TYR A 124 32.03 -1.47 5.01
CA TYR A 124 31.15 -0.33 5.13
C TYR A 124 30.19 -0.48 6.31
N THR A 125 29.80 0.67 6.86
CA THR A 125 28.66 0.80 7.77
C THR A 125 27.89 2.04 7.34
N GLY A 126 26.60 1.91 7.02
CA GLY A 126 25.81 3.06 6.55
C GLY A 126 24.37 2.71 6.20
N ALA A 127 23.58 3.73 5.87
CA ALA A 127 22.21 3.59 5.43
C ALA A 127 22.12 3.11 3.97
N ALA A 128 23.14 3.33 3.14
CA ALA A 128 23.20 2.82 1.77
C ALA A 128 24.65 2.62 1.32
N VAL A 129 24.87 1.77 0.31
CA VAL A 129 26.19 1.61 -0.35
C VAL A 129 26.01 1.54 -1.87
N GLY A 130 26.92 2.17 -2.61
CA GLY A 130 26.83 2.28 -4.07
C GLY A 130 28.17 2.48 -4.77
N LEU A 131 28.13 2.47 -6.10
CA LEU A 131 29.21 2.85 -6.99
C LEU A 131 28.78 4.06 -7.82
N HIS A 132 29.67 5.04 -7.98
CA HIS A 132 29.39 6.33 -8.60
C HIS A 132 30.50 6.72 -9.58
N THR A 133 30.17 7.35 -10.69
CA THR A 133 31.15 8.02 -11.55
C THR A 133 30.56 9.28 -12.18
N ARG A 134 31.45 10.22 -12.53
CA ARG A 134 31.08 11.40 -13.34
C ARG A 134 31.28 11.17 -14.84
N GLY A 135 31.71 9.96 -15.22
CA GLY A 135 31.89 9.55 -16.60
C GLY A 135 30.62 8.95 -17.21
N ASP A 136 30.81 8.17 -18.27
CA ASP A 136 29.75 7.43 -18.94
C ASP A 136 29.25 6.26 -18.07
N GLU A 137 28.13 5.67 -18.50
CA GLU A 137 27.56 4.45 -17.93
C GLU A 137 28.62 3.36 -17.73
N PHE A 138 28.54 2.65 -16.60
CA PHE A 138 29.45 1.56 -16.29
C PHE A 138 28.69 0.30 -15.89
N THR A 139 29.36 -0.84 -16.02
CA THR A 139 28.89 -2.14 -15.56
C THR A 139 29.82 -2.62 -14.46
N ALA A 140 29.32 -3.18 -13.36
CA ALA A 140 30.15 -3.70 -12.29
C ALA A 140 29.63 -5.03 -11.73
N THR A 141 30.49 -6.02 -11.57
CA THR A 141 30.19 -7.23 -10.79
C THR A 141 30.59 -7.00 -9.35
N ILE A 142 29.68 -7.23 -8.42
CA ILE A 142 29.84 -6.99 -6.99
C ILE A 142 29.50 -8.25 -6.19
N SER A 143 30.17 -8.44 -5.05
CA SER A 143 29.88 -9.48 -4.06
C SER A 143 29.77 -8.81 -2.69
N VAL A 144 28.69 -9.06 -1.96
CA VAL A 144 28.42 -8.44 -0.67
C VAL A 144 28.17 -9.51 0.39
N ASP A 145 28.70 -9.34 1.60
CA ASP A 145 28.34 -10.13 2.80
C ASP A 145 28.22 -9.16 3.98
N GLY A 146 27.08 -9.18 4.67
CA GLY A 146 26.82 -8.25 5.76
C GLY A 146 25.57 -8.54 6.57
N TRP A 147 25.26 -7.58 7.44
CA TRP A 147 24.13 -7.61 8.37
C TRP A 147 23.32 -6.33 8.22
N ILE A 148 21.99 -6.47 8.23
CA ILE A 148 21.08 -5.36 8.43
C ILE A 148 20.84 -5.22 9.93
N ARG A 149 20.92 -4.00 10.45
CA ARG A 149 20.57 -3.62 11.82
C ARG A 149 19.50 -2.52 11.77
N GLY A 150 18.44 -2.61 12.58
CA GLY A 150 17.36 -1.60 12.63
C GLY A 150 15.95 -2.19 12.52
N GLN A 151 14.94 -1.36 12.27
CA GLN A 151 13.53 -1.75 12.08
C GLN A 151 12.95 -0.97 10.87
N PRO A 152 12.26 -1.60 9.89
CA PRO A 152 12.50 -2.96 9.37
C PRO A 152 12.59 -3.07 7.82
N THR A 153 13.51 -3.94 7.38
CA THR A 153 13.45 -4.96 6.31
C THR A 153 12.62 -4.77 5.03
N ASP A 154 13.25 -4.21 3.99
CA ASP A 154 13.40 -4.87 2.69
C ASP A 154 14.78 -4.53 2.11
N ILE A 155 15.58 -5.55 1.78
CA ILE A 155 16.70 -5.33 0.86
C ILE A 155 16.04 -5.29 -0.51
N ILE A 156 15.92 -4.09 -1.09
CA ILE A 156 15.85 -3.98 -2.53
C ILE A 156 17.21 -4.43 -3.04
N LEU A 157 17.35 -5.72 -3.30
CA LEU A 157 18.40 -6.25 -4.15
C LEU A 157 18.04 -5.70 -5.53
N GLN A 158 18.77 -4.67 -5.98
CA GLN A 158 18.72 -4.28 -7.38
C GLN A 158 19.34 -5.42 -8.17
N ASN A 159 18.52 -6.42 -8.50
CA ASN A 159 18.89 -7.50 -9.39
C ASN A 159 18.96 -6.90 -10.80
N PRO A 160 20.14 -6.71 -11.40
CA PRO A 160 20.25 -6.07 -12.70
C PRO A 160 20.27 -7.20 -13.71
N SER A 161 19.13 -7.29 -14.38
CA SER A 161 18.96 -7.98 -15.63
C SER A 161 20.18 -7.78 -16.54
N VAL A 162 20.83 -8.89 -16.87
CA VAL A 162 21.46 -8.99 -18.18
C VAL A 162 20.35 -8.69 -19.18
N ASP A 163 20.64 -7.85 -20.19
CA ASP A 163 19.77 -7.49 -21.30
C ASP A 163 19.50 -8.72 -22.21
N ILE A 164 19.00 -9.79 -21.61
CA ILE A 164 18.15 -10.78 -22.22
C ILE A 164 16.78 -10.09 -22.15
N PRO A 165 16.07 -9.87 -23.26
CA PRO A 165 14.72 -9.32 -23.18
C PRO A 165 13.94 -10.19 -22.19
N GLU A 166 13.53 -9.60 -21.06
CA GLU A 166 12.71 -10.32 -20.10
C GLU A 166 11.51 -10.87 -20.86
N PRO A 167 11.15 -12.14 -20.64
CA PRO A 167 10.02 -12.70 -21.35
C PRO A 167 8.81 -11.81 -21.07
N SER A 168 8.13 -11.36 -22.13
CA SER A 168 6.97 -10.49 -22.01
C SER A 168 5.77 -11.12 -22.69
N ILE A 169 4.59 -10.78 -22.18
CA ILE A 169 3.32 -11.15 -22.79
C ILE A 169 2.38 -9.95 -22.80
N GLU A 170 1.79 -9.71 -23.95
CA GLU A 170 0.68 -8.77 -24.09
C GLU A 170 -0.63 -9.54 -24.00
N LEU A 171 -1.50 -9.09 -23.10
CA LEU A 171 -2.83 -9.62 -22.96
C LEU A 171 -3.82 -8.66 -23.63
N GLY A 172 -4.69 -9.21 -24.48
CA GLY A 172 -5.87 -8.48 -24.93
C GLY A 172 -6.79 -8.21 -23.74
N ASP A 173 -7.44 -7.05 -23.78
CA ASP A 173 -8.35 -6.58 -22.74
C ASP A 173 -7.71 -6.65 -21.34
N ALA A 174 -6.43 -6.26 -21.25
CA ALA A 174 -5.69 -6.25 -19.99
C ALA A 174 -6.28 -5.23 -18.99
N SER A 175 -6.80 -4.14 -19.55
CA SER A 175 -7.56 -3.12 -18.83
C SER A 175 -8.78 -2.74 -19.66
N VAL A 176 -9.95 -2.65 -19.03
CA VAL A 176 -11.22 -2.27 -19.67
C VAL A 176 -12.00 -1.28 -18.81
N PRO A 177 -12.83 -0.39 -19.38
CA PRO A 177 -13.69 0.47 -18.59
C PRO A 177 -14.77 -0.36 -17.88
N ALA A 178 -15.08 0.02 -16.64
CA ALA A 178 -16.25 -0.46 -15.92
C ALA A 178 -17.03 0.71 -15.33
N THR A 179 -18.24 0.94 -15.84
CA THR A 179 -19.11 2.04 -15.40
C THR A 179 -20.12 1.50 -14.39
N ILE A 180 -19.96 1.90 -13.14
CA ILE A 180 -20.71 1.40 -11.98
C ILE A 180 -21.70 2.47 -11.52
N PRO A 181 -22.95 2.12 -11.15
CA PRO A 181 -23.90 3.08 -10.58
C PRO A 181 -23.43 3.63 -9.23
N LEU A 182 -23.59 4.94 -9.05
CA LEU A 182 -23.39 5.65 -7.80
C LEU A 182 -24.69 5.75 -7.03
N HIS A 183 -24.59 5.67 -5.71
CA HIS A 183 -25.67 5.92 -4.76
C HIS A 183 -25.37 7.18 -3.96
N ALA A 184 -26.41 7.94 -3.60
CA ALA A 184 -26.30 9.10 -2.74
C ALA A 184 -26.48 8.71 -1.26
N GLY A 185 -25.53 9.11 -0.42
CA GLY A 185 -25.56 8.95 1.02
C GLY A 185 -25.30 10.26 1.75
N MET A 186 -25.39 10.24 3.08
CA MET A 186 -25.21 11.41 3.95
C MET A 186 -24.22 11.10 5.07
N HIS A 187 -23.43 12.10 5.42
CA HIS A 187 -22.64 12.10 6.65
C HIS A 187 -22.49 13.52 7.19
N ASP A 188 -22.92 13.72 8.43
CA ASP A 188 -22.83 14.98 9.16
C ASP A 188 -23.35 16.21 8.36
N GLY A 189 -24.46 16.01 7.63
CA GLY A 189 -25.09 17.04 6.79
C GLY A 189 -24.40 17.29 5.44
N GLY A 190 -23.37 16.52 5.10
CA GLY A 190 -22.71 16.55 3.80
C GLY A 190 -23.03 15.32 2.95
N ASP A 191 -23.00 15.52 1.63
CA ASP A 191 -23.30 14.49 0.64
C ASP A 191 -22.14 13.50 0.49
N ILE A 192 -22.50 12.24 0.28
CA ILE A 192 -21.59 11.14 -0.10
C ILE A 192 -22.09 10.55 -1.42
N LEU A 193 -21.16 10.22 -2.33
CA LEU A 193 -21.42 9.30 -3.44
C LEU A 193 -20.64 8.02 -3.19
N TYR A 194 -21.31 6.88 -3.24
CA TYR A 194 -20.70 5.57 -2.95
C TYR A 194 -21.16 4.50 -3.95
N ILE A 195 -20.44 3.39 -4.02
CA ILE A 195 -20.83 2.21 -4.82
C ILE A 195 -21.12 1.03 -3.91
N ILE A 196 -21.90 0.06 -4.39
CA ILE A 196 -22.15 -1.22 -3.70
C ILE A 196 -21.65 -2.34 -4.61
N THR A 197 -20.66 -3.08 -4.12
CA THR A 197 -19.93 -4.07 -4.95
C THR A 197 -20.11 -5.50 -4.48
N ASP A 198 -20.11 -5.72 -3.16
CA ASP A 198 -20.27 -7.05 -2.57
C ASP A 198 -21.11 -6.99 -1.30
N ALA A 199 -21.74 -8.10 -0.96
CA ALA A 199 -22.41 -8.28 0.33
C ALA A 199 -22.25 -9.70 0.87
N SER A 200 -22.28 -9.83 2.20
CA SER A 200 -22.15 -11.12 2.89
C SER A 200 -23.41 -11.99 2.82
N ASP A 201 -24.55 -11.39 2.51
CA ASP A 201 -25.85 -12.06 2.48
C ASP A 201 -26.38 -12.19 1.05
N ALA A 202 -26.85 -13.40 0.71
CA ALA A 202 -27.25 -13.75 -0.64
C ALA A 202 -28.56 -13.07 -1.07
N GLU A 203 -29.56 -13.03 -0.19
CA GLU A 203 -30.86 -12.43 -0.49
C GLU A 203 -30.71 -10.92 -0.65
N TRP A 204 -29.93 -10.29 0.23
CA TRP A 204 -29.64 -8.86 0.12
C TRP A 204 -28.83 -8.52 -1.14
N ALA A 205 -27.79 -9.30 -1.47
CA ALA A 205 -27.00 -9.08 -2.68
C ALA A 205 -27.86 -9.15 -3.95
N GLU A 206 -28.75 -10.15 -4.04
CA GLU A 206 -29.67 -10.32 -5.18
C GLU A 206 -30.69 -9.18 -5.26
N ASP A 207 -31.33 -8.83 -4.14
CA ASP A 207 -32.30 -7.74 -4.05
C ASP A 207 -31.70 -6.39 -4.48
N VAL A 208 -30.47 -6.08 -4.05
CA VAL A 208 -29.80 -4.83 -4.45
C VAL A 208 -29.36 -4.88 -5.90
N SER A 209 -28.86 -6.02 -6.38
CA SER A 209 -28.47 -6.20 -7.78
C SER A 209 -29.62 -5.88 -8.75
N GLU A 210 -30.83 -6.35 -8.44
CA GLU A 210 -32.03 -6.06 -9.25
C GLU A 210 -32.37 -4.56 -9.24
N ARG A 211 -32.16 -3.86 -8.12
CA ARG A 211 -32.54 -2.45 -7.95
C ARG A 211 -31.57 -1.47 -8.60
N GLN A 212 -30.27 -1.72 -8.47
CA GLN A 212 -29.25 -0.86 -9.05
C GLN A 212 -28.92 -1.22 -10.50
N GLU A 213 -29.56 -2.27 -11.05
CA GLU A 213 -29.31 -2.81 -12.40
C GLU A 213 -27.82 -3.10 -12.65
N TRP A 214 -27.11 -3.48 -11.59
CA TRP A 214 -25.69 -3.80 -11.58
C TRP A 214 -25.43 -4.85 -10.51
N ARG A 215 -24.67 -5.89 -10.86
CA ARG A 215 -24.46 -7.02 -9.94
C ARG A 215 -23.67 -6.63 -8.69
N VAL A 216 -24.23 -7.00 -7.53
CA VAL A 216 -23.54 -7.09 -6.24
C VAL A 216 -23.10 -8.53 -6.07
N GLU A 217 -21.81 -8.77 -5.89
CA GLU A 217 -21.29 -10.14 -5.70
C GLU A 217 -21.54 -10.64 -4.27
N LEU A 218 -21.89 -11.93 -4.16
CA LEU A 218 -22.03 -12.59 -2.86
C LEU A 218 -20.64 -12.94 -2.32
N ALA A 219 -20.27 -12.36 -1.19
CA ALA A 219 -19.00 -12.57 -0.49
C ALA A 219 -19.24 -13.02 0.97
N PRO A 220 -19.61 -14.28 1.21
CA PRO A 220 -19.97 -14.78 2.55
C PRO A 220 -18.93 -14.52 3.66
N PRO A 221 -17.60 -14.61 3.40
CA PRO A 221 -16.58 -14.34 4.42
C PRO A 221 -16.66 -12.94 5.03
N LEU A 222 -17.23 -11.95 4.35
CA LEU A 222 -17.38 -10.59 4.87
C LEU A 222 -18.21 -10.54 6.17
N ALA A 223 -19.11 -11.50 6.41
CA ALA A 223 -19.86 -11.59 7.67
C ALA A 223 -18.97 -11.75 8.92
N SER A 224 -17.71 -12.17 8.75
CA SER A 224 -16.72 -12.32 9.82
C SER A 224 -15.82 -11.10 10.01
N ALA A 225 -15.93 -10.09 9.14
CA ALA A 225 -15.13 -8.89 9.20
C ALA A 225 -15.41 -8.09 10.49
N ASP A 226 -14.35 -7.55 11.07
CA ASP A 226 -14.38 -6.63 12.18
C ASP A 226 -13.98 -5.21 11.73
N ASN A 227 -14.01 -4.26 12.66
CA ASN A 227 -13.65 -2.86 12.41
C ASN A 227 -14.43 -2.22 11.24
N LEU A 228 -15.74 -2.47 11.21
CA LEU A 228 -16.66 -2.02 10.18
C LEU A 228 -17.10 -0.56 10.38
N ASN A 229 -17.33 0.14 9.28
CA ASN A 229 -18.15 1.35 9.31
C ASN A 229 -19.62 0.97 9.56
N THR A 230 -20.51 1.95 9.80
CA THR A 230 -21.94 1.71 9.93
C THR A 230 -22.70 2.46 8.85
N MET A 231 -23.56 1.74 8.13
CA MET A 231 -24.46 2.26 7.11
C MET A 231 -25.90 2.08 7.59
N TYR A 232 -26.56 3.19 7.89
CA TYR A 232 -27.96 3.20 8.31
C TYR A 232 -28.89 3.31 7.11
N VAL A 233 -29.76 2.32 6.93
CA VAL A 233 -30.67 2.22 5.77
C VAL A 233 -32.11 2.26 6.24
N PHE A 234 -32.92 3.12 5.62
CA PHE A 234 -34.29 3.35 6.05
C PHE A 234 -35.27 2.44 5.29
N THR A 235 -36.07 1.66 6.01
CA THR A 235 -37.08 0.76 5.41
C THR A 235 -38.49 1.36 5.39
N ASN A 236 -38.66 2.54 6.00
CA ASN A 236 -39.82 3.42 5.84
C ASN A 236 -39.43 4.87 6.14
N GLY A 237 -40.36 5.80 5.95
CA GLY A 237 -40.15 7.22 6.26
C GLY A 237 -40.45 8.10 5.08
N GLU A 238 -39.70 9.20 5.00
CA GLU A 238 -39.68 10.07 3.83
C GLU A 238 -39.18 9.31 2.61
N LYS A 239 -39.87 9.48 1.47
CA LYS A 239 -39.49 8.85 0.20
C LYS A 239 -38.27 9.54 -0.38
N GLY A 240 -37.39 8.76 -0.99
CA GLY A 240 -36.17 9.23 -1.63
C GLY A 240 -35.52 8.12 -2.44
N ASP A 241 -34.24 8.31 -2.75
CA ASP A 241 -33.46 7.46 -3.64
C ASP A 241 -32.57 6.45 -2.89
N GLY A 242 -32.76 6.26 -1.58
CA GLY A 242 -32.08 5.20 -0.83
C GLY A 242 -32.48 3.80 -1.35
N ILE A 243 -31.70 2.79 -1.01
CA ILE A 243 -31.76 1.40 -1.50
C ILE A 243 -33.19 0.81 -1.40
N TYR A 244 -33.94 1.16 -0.35
CA TYR A 244 -35.31 0.69 -0.15
C TYR A 244 -36.41 1.69 -0.59
N GLY A 245 -36.06 2.75 -1.31
CA GLY A 245 -36.98 3.78 -1.84
C GLY A 245 -37.41 4.83 -0.82
N TYR A 246 -36.61 5.02 0.23
CA TYR A 246 -36.78 6.05 1.26
C TYR A 246 -35.59 7.00 1.23
N GLN A 247 -35.40 7.81 2.26
CA GLN A 247 -34.23 8.69 2.32
C GLN A 247 -32.90 7.96 2.11
N SER A 248 -31.91 8.71 1.63
CA SER A 248 -30.53 8.27 1.48
C SER A 248 -29.95 7.67 2.75
N GLU A 249 -28.99 6.77 2.58
CA GLU A 249 -28.31 6.11 3.67
C GLU A 249 -27.43 7.09 4.43
N VAL A 250 -27.32 6.88 5.74
CA VAL A 250 -26.46 7.69 6.60
C VAL A 250 -25.25 6.87 7.02
N PHE A 251 -24.05 7.39 6.75
CA PHE A 251 -22.79 6.76 7.13
C PHE A 251 -22.24 7.34 8.43
N ALA A 252 -21.70 6.48 9.29
CA ALA A 252 -21.10 6.91 10.54
C ALA A 252 -19.77 7.66 10.33
N TYR A 253 -18.99 7.29 9.31
CA TYR A 253 -17.68 7.89 9.01
C TYR A 253 -17.45 8.02 7.51
N THR A 254 -16.61 8.99 7.14
CA THR A 254 -16.03 9.17 5.80
C THR A 254 -14.53 8.91 5.81
N PRO A 255 -13.88 8.76 4.65
CA PRO A 255 -12.43 8.64 4.53
C PRO A 255 -11.59 9.67 5.32
N GLU A 256 -12.14 10.85 5.62
CA GLU A 256 -11.47 11.85 6.45
C GLU A 256 -11.18 11.35 7.88
N GLN A 257 -12.04 10.49 8.43
CA GLN A 257 -11.78 9.83 9.71
C GLN A 257 -11.05 8.50 9.49
N SER A 258 -9.85 8.57 8.91
CA SER A 258 -9.05 7.40 8.51
C SER A 258 -8.80 6.36 9.60
N ASP A 259 -8.84 6.73 10.88
CA ASP A 259 -8.71 5.81 12.03
C ASP A 259 -9.99 5.02 12.34
N LYS A 260 -11.12 5.36 11.71
CA LYS A 260 -12.45 4.78 11.96
C LYS A 260 -13.15 4.31 10.70
N TYR A 261 -12.91 4.97 9.57
CA TYR A 261 -13.51 4.64 8.30
C TYR A 261 -13.08 3.26 7.83
N ASN A 262 -14.01 2.52 7.24
CA ASN A 262 -13.78 1.29 6.50
C ASN A 262 -14.81 1.25 5.35
N ALA A 263 -14.42 0.80 4.16
CA ALA A 263 -15.37 0.60 3.07
C ALA A 263 -16.34 -0.55 3.37
N LEU A 264 -15.91 -1.54 4.16
CA LEU A 264 -16.81 -2.54 4.71
C LEU A 264 -17.69 -1.91 5.79
N SER A 265 -19.00 -1.95 5.55
CA SER A 265 -20.01 -1.37 6.41
C SER A 265 -20.95 -2.45 6.94
N LYS A 266 -21.24 -2.42 8.25
CA LYS A 266 -22.39 -3.15 8.77
C LYS A 266 -23.66 -2.43 8.33
N LEU A 267 -24.62 -3.22 7.85
CA LEU A 267 -25.94 -2.74 7.47
C LEU A 267 -26.83 -2.66 8.71
N VAL A 268 -27.36 -1.48 9.01
CA VAL A 268 -28.32 -1.29 10.11
C VAL A 268 -29.63 -0.73 9.55
N GLU A 269 -30.67 -1.54 9.55
CA GLU A 269 -31.99 -1.12 9.08
C GLU A 269 -32.74 -0.33 10.14
N ILE A 270 -33.27 0.82 9.74
CA ILE A 270 -34.03 1.74 10.58
C ILE A 270 -35.47 1.82 10.08
N THR A 271 -36.42 1.52 10.97
CA THR A 271 -37.85 1.64 10.70
C THR A 271 -38.53 2.56 11.71
N TRP A 272 -39.11 3.66 11.26
CA TRP A 272 -39.99 4.50 12.07
C TRP A 272 -41.16 3.70 12.65
N LYS A 273 -41.37 3.79 13.97
CA LYS A 273 -42.54 3.20 14.61
C LYS A 273 -43.82 3.94 14.21
N PRO A 274 -44.99 3.26 14.24
CA PRO A 274 -46.27 3.90 13.98
C PRO A 274 -46.51 5.13 14.88
N GLY A 275 -47.02 6.21 14.28
CA GLY A 275 -47.38 7.45 15.01
C GLY A 275 -46.21 8.39 15.33
N GLN A 276 -44.99 8.08 14.88
CA GLN A 276 -43.87 9.01 14.96
C GLN A 276 -43.96 10.09 13.88
N ASN A 277 -43.44 11.29 14.19
CA ASN A 277 -43.15 12.28 13.15
C ASN A 277 -41.87 11.84 12.42
N GLN A 278 -42.05 11.36 11.19
CA GLN A 278 -40.96 10.95 10.30
C GLN A 278 -40.25 12.22 9.83
N GLN A 279 -38.92 12.17 9.78
CA GLN A 279 -38.10 13.30 9.37
C GLN A 279 -36.83 12.76 8.71
N VAL A 280 -36.26 13.55 7.79
CA VAL A 280 -34.99 13.20 7.17
C VAL A 280 -33.89 13.21 8.23
N GLN A 281 -32.95 12.27 8.15
CA GLN A 281 -31.80 12.15 9.03
C GLN A 281 -30.53 12.25 8.20
N GLU A 282 -29.64 13.14 8.61
CA GLU A 282 -28.36 13.40 7.92
C GLU A 282 -27.15 13.09 8.81
N TYR A 283 -27.39 12.85 10.11
CA TYR A 283 -26.36 12.65 11.14
C TYR A 283 -26.56 11.29 11.78
N ALA A 284 -25.49 10.49 11.85
CA ALA A 284 -25.53 9.21 12.56
C ALA A 284 -25.87 9.38 14.05
N SER A 285 -25.43 10.48 14.67
CA SER A 285 -25.77 10.81 16.06
C SER A 285 -27.27 10.98 16.27
N ASP A 286 -27.99 11.60 15.33
CA ASP A 286 -29.42 11.83 15.45
C ASP A 286 -30.19 10.51 15.34
N ILE A 287 -29.71 9.58 14.50
CA ILE A 287 -30.27 8.22 14.42
C ILE A 287 -30.09 7.50 15.76
N LEU A 288 -28.91 7.60 16.38
CA LEU A 288 -28.67 7.02 17.71
C LEU A 288 -29.62 7.62 18.76
N ASP A 289 -29.85 8.93 18.74
CA ASP A 289 -30.83 9.58 19.63
C ASP A 289 -32.26 9.06 19.40
N LEU A 290 -32.65 8.79 18.14
CA LEU A 290 -33.94 8.18 17.82
C LEU A 290 -34.05 6.74 18.35
N ILE A 291 -32.96 5.99 18.32
CA ILE A 291 -32.87 4.62 18.86
C ILE A 291 -33.01 4.65 20.38
N ASP A 292 -32.25 5.50 21.06
CA ASP A 292 -32.28 5.65 22.52
C ASP A 292 -33.64 6.15 23.02
N ALA A 293 -34.27 7.05 22.28
CA ALA A 293 -35.63 7.52 22.55
C ALA A 293 -36.71 6.46 22.21
N GLY A 294 -36.33 5.32 21.63
CA GLY A 294 -37.22 4.24 21.24
C GLY A 294 -38.22 4.63 20.15
N ARG A 295 -37.89 5.61 19.30
CA ARG A 295 -38.75 6.12 18.22
C ARG A 295 -38.70 5.24 16.97
N VAL A 296 -37.58 4.57 16.73
CA VAL A 296 -37.39 3.65 15.61
C VAL A 296 -37.27 2.20 16.10
N LEU A 297 -37.51 1.25 15.21
CA LEU A 297 -37.07 -0.14 15.30
C LEU A 297 -35.72 -0.23 14.59
N VAL A 298 -34.82 -1.02 15.16
CA VAL A 298 -33.49 -1.28 14.62
C VAL A 298 -33.42 -2.77 14.32
N ARG A 299 -32.95 -3.11 13.12
CA ARG A 299 -32.63 -4.48 12.74
C ARG A 299 -31.18 -4.51 12.25
N ASP A 300 -30.39 -5.33 12.93
CA ASP A 300 -29.00 -5.62 12.62
C ASP A 300 -28.92 -7.15 12.51
N GLU A 301 -28.76 -7.64 11.29
CA GLU A 301 -28.70 -9.09 10.99
C GLU A 301 -27.27 -9.57 10.79
N GLY A 302 -26.27 -8.72 11.05
CA GLY A 302 -24.87 -9.03 10.77
C GLY A 302 -24.52 -9.03 9.28
N ILE A 303 -25.33 -8.37 8.43
CA ILE A 303 -25.01 -8.20 7.01
C ILE A 303 -23.89 -7.17 6.88
N VAL A 304 -22.83 -7.57 6.18
CA VAL A 304 -21.68 -6.71 5.86
C VAL A 304 -21.68 -6.44 4.37
N VAL A 305 -21.54 -5.18 4.01
CA VAL A 305 -21.58 -4.69 2.63
C VAL A 305 -20.25 -4.00 2.32
N ASN A 306 -19.68 -4.30 1.16
CA ASN A 306 -18.58 -3.51 0.61
C ASN A 306 -19.16 -2.27 -0.08
N ALA A 307 -19.08 -1.13 0.61
CA ALA A 307 -19.62 0.15 0.17
C ALA A 307 -18.55 1.27 0.14
N PRO A 308 -17.55 1.20 -0.77
CA PRO A 308 -16.54 2.25 -0.93
C PRO A 308 -17.16 3.62 -1.25
N GLN A 309 -16.68 4.67 -0.57
CA GLN A 309 -17.09 6.05 -0.85
C GLN A 309 -16.21 6.64 -1.95
N ILE A 310 -16.84 7.16 -2.99
CA ILE A 310 -16.19 7.75 -4.17
C ILE A 310 -16.01 9.25 -3.99
N VAL A 311 -17.04 9.92 -3.48
CA VAL A 311 -17.04 11.36 -3.15
C VAL A 311 -17.58 11.52 -1.73
N TRP A 312 -16.98 12.41 -0.95
CA TRP A 312 -17.39 12.78 0.40
C TRP A 312 -17.20 14.29 0.60
N PRO A 313 -17.70 14.90 1.69
CA PRO A 313 -17.80 16.36 1.80
C PRO A 313 -16.49 17.13 1.59
N ASP A 314 -15.37 16.54 2.00
CA ASP A 314 -14.05 17.16 1.96
C ASP A 314 -13.10 16.54 0.91
N GLY A 315 -13.57 15.60 0.09
CA GLY A 315 -12.69 14.89 -0.84
C GLY A 315 -13.37 13.91 -1.78
N GLN A 316 -12.56 13.28 -2.61
CA GLN A 316 -12.99 12.22 -3.52
C GLN A 316 -11.81 11.30 -3.83
N MET A 317 -12.11 10.13 -4.37
CA MET A 317 -11.10 9.26 -4.96
C MET A 317 -10.39 9.95 -6.13
N MET A 318 -9.12 9.59 -6.36
CA MET A 318 -8.31 10.18 -7.41
C MET A 318 -8.84 9.78 -8.79
N VAL A 319 -9.23 10.78 -9.58
CA VAL A 319 -9.49 10.62 -11.01
C VAL A 319 -8.16 10.74 -11.74
N ARG A 320 -7.81 9.72 -12.53
CA ARG A 320 -6.54 9.67 -13.26
C ARG A 320 -6.46 10.74 -14.34
N SER A 321 -5.25 11.23 -14.59
CA SER A 321 -5.02 12.32 -15.56
C SER A 321 -5.06 11.86 -17.03
N ASP A 322 -4.90 10.56 -17.26
CA ASP A 322 -4.88 9.88 -18.55
C ASP A 322 -6.12 8.95 -18.67
N PRO A 323 -7.28 9.48 -19.05
CA PRO A 323 -8.55 8.74 -19.01
C PRO A 323 -8.69 7.66 -20.10
N THR A 324 -7.74 7.57 -21.04
CA THR A 324 -7.79 6.59 -22.12
C THR A 324 -7.29 5.24 -21.60
N ILE A 325 -8.18 4.26 -21.53
CA ILE A 325 -7.83 2.89 -21.13
C ILE A 325 -7.19 2.15 -22.31
N THR A 326 -5.97 1.63 -22.09
CA THR A 326 -5.22 0.81 -23.05
C THR A 326 -4.66 -0.43 -22.35
N ASN A 327 -4.28 -1.46 -23.12
CA ASN A 327 -3.74 -2.71 -22.55
C ASN A 327 -2.36 -2.54 -21.89
N ASP A 328 -1.64 -1.47 -22.23
CA ASP A 328 -0.29 -1.14 -21.79
C ASP A 328 -0.25 0.07 -20.84
N MET A 329 -1.41 0.52 -20.36
CA MET A 329 -1.50 1.67 -19.45
C MET A 329 -0.81 1.37 -18.11
N GLU A 330 -0.27 2.42 -17.48
CA GLU A 330 0.29 2.29 -16.14
C GLU A 330 -0.80 1.93 -15.13
N TYR A 331 -0.47 0.99 -14.24
CA TYR A 331 -1.36 0.55 -13.17
C TYR A 331 -1.65 1.67 -12.15
N GLY A 332 -0.67 2.54 -11.91
CA GLY A 332 -0.77 3.66 -10.97
C GLY A 332 -1.46 4.90 -11.54
N GLY A 333 -1.47 5.97 -10.74
CA GLY A 333 -1.98 7.29 -11.18
C GLY A 333 -3.49 7.50 -11.03
N GLY A 334 -4.19 6.58 -10.36
CA GLY A 334 -5.63 6.63 -10.12
C GLY A 334 -6.40 5.53 -10.86
N GLN A 335 -7.44 5.03 -10.22
CA GLN A 335 -8.25 3.89 -10.71
C GLN A 335 -9.57 4.32 -11.35
N ILE A 336 -9.89 5.62 -11.32
CA ILE A 336 -11.13 6.19 -11.87
C ILE A 336 -10.78 7.05 -13.08
N THR A 337 -11.48 6.88 -14.19
CA THR A 337 -11.36 7.74 -15.38
C THR A 337 -12.38 8.88 -15.38
N GLU A 338 -13.55 8.67 -14.79
CA GLU A 338 -14.66 9.62 -14.79
C GLU A 338 -15.60 9.40 -13.60
N ILE A 339 -16.06 10.51 -13.00
CA ILE A 339 -17.18 10.55 -12.05
C ILE A 339 -18.25 11.44 -12.69
N ASN A 340 -19.42 10.89 -12.96
CA ASN A 340 -20.53 11.59 -13.57
C ASN A 340 -21.68 11.70 -12.56
N GLU A 341 -21.77 12.86 -11.90
CA GLU A 341 -22.81 13.15 -10.91
C GLU A 341 -24.20 13.40 -11.52
N GLU A 342 -24.28 13.73 -12.82
CA GLU A 342 -25.57 13.92 -13.49
C GLU A 342 -26.25 12.58 -13.81
N GLU A 343 -25.46 11.63 -14.32
CA GLU A 343 -25.92 10.26 -14.63
C GLU A 343 -25.78 9.31 -13.43
N MET A 344 -25.24 9.77 -12.31
CA MET A 344 -24.95 8.98 -11.11
C MET A 344 -24.15 7.72 -11.44
N THR A 345 -23.01 7.88 -12.11
CA THR A 345 -22.10 6.78 -12.47
C THR A 345 -20.64 7.12 -12.22
N VAL A 346 -19.82 6.09 -11.99
CA VAL A 346 -18.36 6.20 -11.91
C VAL A 346 -17.73 5.17 -12.84
N THR A 347 -16.75 5.59 -13.63
CA THR A 347 -16.01 4.68 -14.52
C THR A 347 -14.65 4.37 -13.94
N PHE A 348 -14.43 3.10 -13.61
CA PHE A 348 -13.17 2.56 -13.15
C PHE A 348 -12.36 1.94 -14.29
N VAL A 349 -11.04 1.87 -14.09
CA VAL A 349 -10.16 0.96 -14.82
C VAL A 349 -10.31 -0.43 -14.18
N ALA A 350 -10.89 -1.37 -14.92
CA ALA A 350 -11.00 -2.75 -14.51
C ALA A 350 -9.79 -3.54 -15.03
N HIS A 351 -9.05 -4.16 -14.13
CA HIS A 351 -7.83 -4.89 -14.43
C HIS A 351 -8.13 -6.36 -14.61
N ARG A 352 -7.52 -6.95 -15.64
CA ARG A 352 -7.61 -8.38 -15.90
C ARG A 352 -6.76 -9.15 -14.88
N GLY A 353 -7.31 -10.25 -14.37
CA GLY A 353 -6.61 -11.24 -13.54
C GLY A 353 -7.00 -12.67 -13.89
N TRP A 354 -6.51 -13.61 -13.09
CA TRP A 354 -6.89 -15.03 -13.18
C TRP A 354 -7.63 -15.48 -11.93
N GLY A 355 -8.76 -16.16 -12.12
CA GLY A 355 -9.41 -16.93 -11.06
C GLY A 355 -8.59 -18.17 -10.68
N PRO A 356 -8.94 -18.88 -9.60
CA PRO A 356 -8.18 -20.03 -9.11
C PRO A 356 -8.03 -21.17 -10.13
N ASP A 357 -8.97 -21.27 -11.07
CA ASP A 357 -9.03 -22.28 -12.13
C ASP A 357 -8.56 -21.77 -13.51
N GLY A 358 -8.00 -20.57 -13.59
CA GLY A 358 -7.49 -19.98 -14.83
C GLY A 358 -8.54 -19.31 -15.71
N ARG A 359 -9.79 -19.15 -15.23
CA ARG A 359 -10.75 -18.26 -15.89
C ARG A 359 -10.29 -16.82 -15.79
N THR A 360 -10.54 -16.03 -16.84
CA THR A 360 -10.35 -14.57 -16.76
C THR A 360 -11.33 -13.97 -15.76
N ILE A 361 -10.82 -13.07 -14.93
CA ILE A 361 -11.60 -12.22 -14.03
C ILE A 361 -11.24 -10.76 -14.29
N TYR A 362 -12.14 -9.85 -13.94
CA TYR A 362 -11.86 -8.42 -13.88
C TYR A 362 -12.14 -7.91 -12.48
N TYR A 363 -11.33 -6.96 -12.04
CA TYR A 363 -11.45 -6.35 -10.72
C TYR A 363 -11.10 -4.87 -10.79
N ILE A 364 -11.68 -4.09 -9.89
CA ILE A 364 -11.29 -2.69 -9.66
C ILE A 364 -10.51 -2.61 -8.34
N VAL A 365 -9.92 -1.45 -8.02
CA VAL A 365 -9.27 -1.22 -6.74
C VAL A 365 -9.83 0.06 -6.12
N THR A 366 -10.33 -0.02 -4.88
CA THR A 366 -11.04 1.10 -4.24
C THR A 366 -10.27 1.70 -3.07
N ASP A 367 -9.63 0.85 -2.26
CA ASP A 367 -8.78 1.27 -1.17
C ASP A 367 -7.71 0.22 -0.85
N ALA A 368 -6.67 0.64 -0.12
CA ALA A 368 -5.62 -0.24 0.32
C ALA A 368 -4.98 0.23 1.63
N THR A 369 -4.25 -0.67 2.26
CA THR A 369 -3.28 -0.36 3.31
C THR A 369 -2.01 -1.19 3.07
N PRO A 370 -0.80 -0.67 3.33
CA PRO A 370 -0.46 0.65 3.89
C PRO A 370 -0.49 1.78 2.86
N SER A 371 -0.08 2.98 3.28
CA SER A 371 -0.14 4.22 2.50
C SER A 371 0.66 4.18 1.20
N ASP A 372 1.83 3.51 1.17
CA ASP A 372 2.68 3.54 -0.01
C ASP A 372 2.06 2.81 -1.22
N PRO A 373 1.58 1.55 -1.11
CA PRO A 373 0.81 0.91 -2.17
C PRO A 373 -0.47 1.67 -2.52
N ALA A 374 -1.19 2.20 -1.53
CA ALA A 374 -2.42 2.97 -1.76
C ALA A 374 -2.13 4.20 -2.63
N GLY A 375 -1.10 4.97 -2.27
CA GLY A 375 -0.64 6.14 -3.00
C GLY A 375 -0.14 5.81 -4.40
N ALA A 376 0.62 4.71 -4.56
CA ALA A 376 1.12 4.26 -5.87
C ALA A 376 -0.03 3.91 -6.83
N MET A 377 -1.09 3.26 -6.34
CA MET A 377 -2.29 2.94 -7.12
C MET A 377 -3.21 4.14 -7.32
N GLY A 378 -3.05 5.21 -6.53
CA GLY A 378 -3.96 6.36 -6.51
C GLY A 378 -5.32 6.01 -5.91
N VAL A 379 -5.34 5.15 -4.89
CA VAL A 379 -6.55 4.77 -4.15
C VAL A 379 -6.49 5.26 -2.70
N LEU A 380 -7.61 5.16 -1.99
CA LEU A 380 -7.67 5.59 -0.60
C LEU A 380 -6.78 4.74 0.30
N HIS A 381 -6.08 5.37 1.25
CA HIS A 381 -5.41 4.68 2.33
C HIS A 381 -6.37 4.42 3.49
N THR A 382 -6.73 3.16 3.73
CA THR A 382 -7.69 2.75 4.76
C THR A 382 -6.99 1.87 5.80
N PRO A 383 -6.34 2.43 6.84
CA PRO A 383 -5.53 1.65 7.78
C PRO A 383 -6.35 0.67 8.64
N THR A 384 -7.65 0.88 8.78
CA THR A 384 -8.57 0.01 9.52
C THR A 384 -8.70 -1.39 8.92
N THR A 385 -8.51 -1.54 7.59
CA THR A 385 -8.57 -2.84 6.90
C THR A 385 -7.38 -3.75 7.22
N ALA A 386 -6.29 -3.23 7.81
CA ALA A 386 -5.16 -4.03 8.27
C ALA A 386 -5.57 -5.14 9.26
N SER A 387 -6.66 -4.91 10.02
CA SER A 387 -7.27 -5.90 10.92
C SER A 387 -7.62 -7.23 10.21
N LEU A 388 -7.89 -7.18 8.90
CA LEU A 388 -8.32 -8.34 8.13
C LEU A 388 -7.19 -9.32 7.77
N ILE A 389 -5.92 -9.00 8.03
CA ILE A 389 -4.77 -9.84 7.63
C ILE A 389 -4.82 -11.27 8.14
N THR A 390 -5.48 -11.51 9.27
CA THR A 390 -5.70 -12.85 9.84
C THR A 390 -7.17 -13.25 9.88
N ASN A 391 -8.05 -12.39 9.37
CA ASN A 391 -9.50 -12.61 9.31
C ASN A 391 -9.85 -13.45 8.07
N ALA A 392 -10.92 -14.25 8.16
CA ALA A 392 -11.44 -15.02 7.03
C ALA A 392 -12.09 -14.12 5.97
N ALA A 393 -12.52 -12.91 6.35
CA ALA A 393 -13.03 -11.91 5.44
C ALA A 393 -12.01 -11.46 4.36
N ALA A 394 -10.71 -11.72 4.54
CA ALA A 394 -9.73 -11.50 3.48
C ALA A 394 -9.18 -12.82 2.94
N VAL A 395 -9.10 -12.90 1.61
CA VAL A 395 -8.68 -14.10 0.87
C VAL A 395 -7.35 -13.87 0.17
N ASP A 396 -6.66 -14.94 -0.19
CA ASP A 396 -5.31 -14.80 -0.73
C ASP A 396 -5.35 -14.41 -2.22
N LEU A 397 -4.50 -13.48 -2.61
CA LEU A 397 -4.20 -13.19 -4.02
C LEU A 397 -2.70 -13.28 -4.24
N PHE A 398 -2.30 -13.94 -5.32
CA PHE A 398 -0.91 -14.17 -5.67
C PHE A 398 -0.48 -13.21 -6.78
N GLN A 399 0.40 -12.28 -6.45
CA GLN A 399 0.89 -11.22 -7.31
C GLN A 399 2.35 -11.45 -7.68
N PHE A 400 2.72 -11.27 -8.95
CA PHE A 400 4.08 -11.54 -9.42
C PHE A 400 4.99 -10.33 -9.22
N SER A 401 6.15 -10.56 -8.62
CA SER A 401 7.14 -9.51 -8.32
C SER A 401 8.34 -9.49 -9.28
N ASN A 402 8.46 -10.51 -10.14
CA ASN A 402 9.46 -10.61 -11.20
C ASN A 402 9.00 -11.62 -12.28
N GLY A 403 9.81 -11.79 -13.33
CA GLY A 403 9.63 -12.83 -14.33
C GLY A 403 8.96 -12.32 -15.60
N LEU A 404 7.75 -12.81 -15.89
CA LEU A 404 7.06 -12.51 -17.15
C LEU A 404 6.47 -11.09 -17.11
N MET A 405 7.03 -10.15 -17.88
CA MET A 405 6.57 -8.76 -17.96
C MET A 405 5.17 -8.67 -18.58
N SER A 406 4.25 -7.95 -17.95
CA SER A 406 2.86 -7.77 -18.40
C SER A 406 2.11 -6.68 -17.60
N SER A 407 0.78 -6.68 -17.67
CA SER A 407 -0.13 -5.66 -17.11
C SER A 407 -0.42 -5.78 -15.61
N GLY A 408 0.22 -6.70 -14.88
CA GLY A 408 0.01 -6.87 -13.45
C GLY A 408 0.55 -5.67 -12.65
N PRO A 409 0.17 -5.54 -11.36
CA PRO A 409 0.39 -4.29 -10.63
C PRO A 409 1.86 -3.93 -10.35
N LEU A 410 2.79 -4.89 -10.51
CA LEU A 410 4.24 -4.67 -10.40
C LEU A 410 4.95 -4.72 -11.77
N GLY A 411 4.21 -4.66 -12.87
CA GLY A 411 4.76 -4.75 -14.24
C GLY A 411 5.01 -6.17 -14.74
N PHE A 412 4.58 -7.18 -13.99
CA PHE A 412 4.69 -8.60 -14.37
C PHE A 412 3.31 -9.18 -14.71
N GLN A 413 3.20 -10.49 -14.90
CA GLN A 413 1.92 -11.12 -15.24
C GLN A 413 0.80 -10.82 -14.22
N PRO A 414 -0.47 -10.83 -14.67
CA PRO A 414 -1.60 -10.64 -13.78
C PRO A 414 -1.61 -11.62 -12.60
N GLY A 415 -2.22 -11.16 -11.50
CA GLY A 415 -2.35 -11.97 -10.30
C GLY A 415 -3.31 -13.14 -10.48
N ILE A 416 -3.16 -14.12 -9.59
CA ILE A 416 -4.04 -15.30 -9.51
C ILE A 416 -4.75 -15.27 -8.16
N ALA A 417 -6.07 -15.24 -8.19
CA ALA A 417 -6.89 -15.28 -6.98
C ALA A 417 -7.02 -16.70 -6.43
N SER A 418 -7.16 -16.82 -5.10
CA SER A 418 -7.46 -18.11 -4.44
C SER A 418 -8.94 -18.50 -4.52
N ALA A 419 -9.83 -17.53 -4.76
CA ALA A 419 -11.27 -17.71 -4.91
C ALA A 419 -11.81 -16.71 -5.95
N ALA A 420 -12.95 -17.02 -6.56
CA ALA A 420 -13.66 -16.16 -7.50
C ALA A 420 -15.17 -16.14 -7.20
N PRO A 421 -15.94 -15.15 -7.71
CA PRO A 421 -17.38 -15.08 -7.50
C PRO A 421 -18.07 -16.41 -7.80
N GLY A 422 -18.90 -16.85 -6.85
CA GLY A 422 -19.55 -18.16 -6.84
C GLY A 422 -18.85 -19.22 -5.96
N ASP A 423 -17.60 -18.98 -5.55
CA ASP A 423 -16.93 -19.79 -4.53
C ASP A 423 -17.38 -19.37 -3.12
N GLU A 424 -17.49 -20.32 -2.18
CA GLU A 424 -17.89 -20.03 -0.78
C GLU A 424 -16.87 -19.11 -0.08
N GLU A 425 -15.61 -19.17 -0.50
CA GLU A 425 -14.51 -18.38 0.01
C GLU A 425 -14.26 -17.08 -0.77
N TYR A 426 -15.11 -16.67 -1.71
CA TYR A 426 -14.89 -15.39 -2.39
C TYR A 426 -15.01 -14.19 -1.45
N SER A 427 -14.08 -13.24 -1.58
CA SER A 427 -14.14 -11.94 -0.91
C SER A 427 -13.44 -10.87 -1.75
N PRO A 428 -13.94 -9.61 -1.75
CA PRO A 428 -13.24 -8.48 -2.36
C PRO A 428 -11.96 -8.06 -1.62
N MET A 429 -11.77 -8.50 -0.37
CA MET A 429 -10.61 -8.12 0.43
C MET A 429 -9.47 -9.10 0.22
N TRP A 430 -8.32 -8.61 -0.27
CA TRP A 430 -7.20 -9.48 -0.61
C TRP A 430 -6.03 -9.34 0.34
N ARG A 431 -5.52 -10.50 0.79
CA ARG A 431 -4.20 -10.66 1.39
C ARG A 431 -3.22 -10.96 0.28
N ILE A 432 -2.29 -10.04 0.04
CA ILE A 432 -1.36 -10.17 -1.08
C ILE A 432 -0.19 -11.08 -0.73
N TYR A 433 0.03 -12.10 -1.55
CA TYR A 433 1.22 -12.94 -1.56
C TYR A 433 2.06 -12.60 -2.80
N LEU A 434 3.33 -12.29 -2.60
CA LEU A 434 4.28 -12.12 -3.69
C LEU A 434 4.76 -13.48 -4.18
N VAL A 435 4.67 -13.69 -5.48
CA VAL A 435 5.26 -14.80 -6.22
C VAL A 435 6.52 -14.29 -6.91
N SER A 436 7.66 -14.91 -6.60
CA SER A 436 8.95 -14.56 -7.20
C SER A 436 9.58 -15.79 -7.85
N TRP A 437 9.92 -15.68 -9.12
CA TRP A 437 10.76 -16.63 -9.83
C TRP A 437 12.17 -16.64 -9.27
N ASN A 438 12.69 -17.84 -9.00
CA ASN A 438 14.08 -18.04 -8.60
C ASN A 438 15.05 -17.79 -9.76
N ASP A 439 14.61 -18.11 -10.99
CA ASP A 439 15.26 -17.75 -12.25
C ASP A 439 14.24 -17.01 -13.15
N PRO A 440 14.24 -15.67 -13.15
CA PRO A 440 13.32 -14.87 -13.96
C PRO A 440 13.42 -15.15 -15.46
N SER A 441 14.57 -15.58 -15.95
CA SER A 441 14.76 -15.88 -17.38
C SER A 441 14.02 -17.13 -17.84
N ALA A 442 13.66 -18.00 -16.90
CA ALA A 442 12.87 -19.21 -17.13
C ALA A 442 11.36 -18.98 -16.88
N ALA A 443 10.94 -17.74 -16.64
CA ALA A 443 9.55 -17.42 -16.34
C ALA A 443 8.61 -17.82 -17.49
N THR A 444 7.46 -18.36 -17.11
CA THR A 444 6.37 -18.70 -18.03
C THR A 444 5.04 -18.27 -17.43
N LEU A 445 4.00 -18.20 -18.25
CA LEU A 445 2.67 -17.81 -17.81
C LEU A 445 2.14 -18.85 -16.81
N LEU A 446 1.74 -18.39 -15.63
CA LEU A 446 0.99 -19.19 -14.66
C LEU A 446 -0.44 -18.64 -14.61
N GLU A 447 -1.44 -19.50 -14.76
CA GLU A 447 -2.85 -19.08 -14.87
C GLU A 447 -3.70 -19.61 -13.71
N THR A 448 -3.26 -20.70 -13.05
CA THR A 448 -4.06 -21.36 -12.00
C THR A 448 -3.37 -21.37 -10.65
N ARG A 449 -4.15 -21.56 -9.58
CA ARG A 449 -3.58 -21.80 -8.25
C ARG A 449 -2.71 -23.06 -8.22
N ALA A 450 -3.14 -24.11 -8.95
CA ALA A 450 -2.41 -25.36 -9.07
C ALA A 450 -1.04 -25.18 -9.77
N ASP A 451 -0.90 -24.20 -10.67
CA ASP A 451 0.38 -23.85 -11.26
C ASP A 451 1.34 -23.30 -10.21
N ILE A 452 0.90 -22.35 -9.39
CA ILE A 452 1.76 -21.80 -8.32
C ILE A 452 2.21 -22.93 -7.38
N ASP A 453 1.30 -23.77 -6.90
CA ASP A 453 1.62 -24.86 -5.99
C ASP A 453 2.65 -25.83 -6.61
N ARG A 454 2.46 -26.18 -7.88
CA ARG A 454 3.39 -27.02 -8.64
C ARG A 454 4.77 -26.37 -8.74
N TYR A 455 4.86 -25.09 -9.08
CA TYR A 455 6.13 -24.39 -9.28
C TYR A 455 6.86 -24.12 -7.95
N VAL A 456 6.12 -23.91 -6.86
CA VAL A 456 6.68 -23.86 -5.49
C VAL A 456 7.26 -25.23 -5.12
N SER A 457 6.52 -26.33 -5.36
CA SER A 457 6.97 -27.68 -5.03
C SER A 457 8.24 -28.12 -5.79
N ASN A 458 8.46 -27.52 -6.97
CA ASN A 458 9.64 -27.74 -7.81
C ASN A 458 10.76 -26.72 -7.55
N GLU A 459 10.64 -25.88 -6.52
CA GLU A 459 11.63 -24.84 -6.17
C GLU A 459 11.91 -23.88 -7.34
N MET A 460 10.92 -23.63 -8.21
CA MET A 460 11.03 -22.70 -9.33
C MET A 460 10.59 -21.29 -8.96
N VAL A 461 9.60 -21.18 -8.07
CA VAL A 461 9.12 -19.91 -7.52
C VAL A 461 9.03 -20.00 -6.00
N THR A 462 9.13 -18.86 -5.34
CA THR A 462 8.84 -18.70 -3.91
C THR A 462 7.61 -17.85 -3.71
N THR A 463 6.84 -18.13 -2.65
CA THR A 463 5.70 -17.32 -2.24
C THR A 463 5.91 -16.77 -0.83
N SER A 464 5.68 -15.48 -0.65
CA SER A 464 5.73 -14.83 0.67
C SER A 464 4.64 -13.79 0.82
N LEU A 465 4.09 -13.65 2.04
CA LEU A 465 3.14 -12.60 2.35
C LEU A 465 3.78 -11.22 2.11
N ALA A 466 3.10 -10.35 1.37
CA ALA A 466 3.55 -8.99 1.13
C ALA A 466 3.54 -8.17 2.42
N ARG A 467 4.63 -7.45 2.69
CA ARG A 467 4.80 -6.59 3.86
C ARG A 467 5.45 -5.24 3.47
N PRO A 468 4.88 -4.50 2.49
CA PRO A 468 5.33 -3.14 2.20
C PRO A 468 5.40 -2.32 3.48
N MET A 469 6.44 -1.50 3.65
CA MET A 469 6.69 -0.74 4.88
C MET A 469 6.74 -1.59 6.17
N ASN A 470 6.91 -2.91 6.05
CA ASN A 470 6.79 -3.87 7.14
C ASN A 470 5.44 -3.81 7.89
N THR A 471 4.36 -3.48 7.19
CA THR A 471 2.99 -3.45 7.74
C THR A 471 2.10 -4.48 7.05
N ASP A 472 0.90 -4.71 7.60
CA ASP A 472 -0.09 -5.57 6.98
C ASP A 472 -0.57 -4.96 5.66
N HIS A 473 -0.60 -5.78 4.60
CA HIS A 473 -1.04 -5.34 3.28
C HIS A 473 -2.36 -5.99 2.91
N ILE A 474 -3.39 -5.16 2.86
CA ILE A 474 -4.74 -5.53 2.44
C ILE A 474 -5.15 -4.57 1.34
N VAL A 475 -5.80 -5.10 0.32
CA VAL A 475 -6.33 -4.32 -0.80
C VAL A 475 -7.80 -4.68 -0.99
N ASN A 476 -8.65 -3.68 -1.11
CA ASN A 476 -10.06 -3.84 -1.47
C ASN A 476 -10.18 -3.84 -3.00
N CYS A 477 -10.41 -5.02 -3.56
CA CYS A 477 -10.44 -5.27 -4.99
C CYS A 477 -11.65 -6.11 -5.38
N PRO A 478 -12.86 -5.52 -5.42
CA PRO A 478 -14.04 -6.25 -5.80
C PRO A 478 -13.93 -6.73 -7.25
N PHE A 479 -14.30 -7.99 -7.49
CA PHE A 479 -14.44 -8.51 -8.83
C PHE A 479 -15.73 -7.95 -9.45
N ILE A 480 -15.67 -7.68 -10.74
CA ILE A 480 -16.79 -7.10 -11.47
C ILE A 480 -16.90 -7.74 -12.85
N ASP A 481 -18.09 -7.70 -13.44
CA ASP A 481 -18.29 -7.93 -14.87
C ASP A 481 -18.38 -6.57 -15.58
N PRO A 482 -17.32 -6.13 -16.29
CA PRO A 482 -17.35 -4.86 -17.02
C PRO A 482 -18.25 -4.90 -18.27
N PHE A 483 -18.85 -6.05 -18.61
CA PHE A 483 -19.64 -6.26 -19.83
C PHE A 483 -21.13 -6.57 -19.58
N GLN A 484 -21.61 -6.38 -18.35
CA GLN A 484 -22.97 -6.72 -17.95
C GLN A 484 -24.06 -5.85 -18.57
#